data_AF-A0A963E9T5-F1
#
_entry.id   AF-A0A963E9T5-F1
#
_cell.length_a   1.000
_cell.length_b   1.000
_cell.length_c   1.000
_cell.angle_alpha   90.00
_cell.angle_beta   90.00
_cell.angle_gamma   90.00
#
_symmetry.space_group_name_H-M   'P 1'
#
loop_
_entity.id
_entity.type
_entity.pdbx_description
1 polymer ?
#
loop_
_entity_poly.entity_id
_entity_poly.type
_entity_poly.pdbx_seq_one_letter_code
_entity_poly.pdbx_strand_id
1 'polypeptide(L)'
;QLHVPMLIYWPGISPSVIHYFSTHYDVVPTLMREVFGVSNPAADYSIGQSMFIPDRSISTITGNYTNYAVLTHKRHTTFYPNGAYAIKTPMSQQFPQAQIDVPLIKKANKDLVRYYNH
;
A
#
# COMPACT_ATOMS: atom_id res chain seq x y z
N GLN A 1 4.39 -2.89 13.63
CA GLN A 1 3.49 -3.96 13.17
C GLN A 1 2.77 -3.45 11.92
N LEU A 2 2.77 -4.19 10.81
CA LEU A 2 2.21 -3.73 9.51
C LEU A 2 0.87 -4.38 9.15
N HIS A 3 0.62 -5.60 9.65
CA HIS A 3 -0.65 -6.29 9.45
C HIS A 3 -1.57 -6.00 10.65
N VAL A 4 -2.76 -5.47 10.36
CA VAL A 4 -3.77 -5.07 11.35
C VAL A 4 -5.13 -5.65 10.96
N PRO A 5 -6.00 -5.99 11.94
CA PRO A 5 -7.35 -6.44 11.64
C PRO A 5 -8.18 -5.28 11.06
N MET A 6 -9.01 -5.60 10.06
CA MET A 6 -10.01 -4.69 9.51
C MET A 6 -11.33 -5.44 9.38
N LEU A 7 -12.38 -4.91 10.01
CA LEU A 7 -13.74 -5.39 9.91
C LEU A 7 -14.61 -4.26 9.36
N ILE A 8 -15.40 -4.55 8.34
CA ILE A 8 -16.28 -3.58 7.69
C ILE A 8 -17.69 -4.14 7.73
N TYR A 9 -18.61 -3.41 8.37
CA TYR A 9 -20.05 -3.65 8.24
C TYR A 9 -20.59 -2.77 7.11
N TRP A 10 -21.06 -3.40 6.03
CA TRP A 10 -21.51 -2.68 4.83
C TRP A 10 -22.92 -3.10 4.43
N PRO A 11 -23.91 -2.18 4.43
CA PRO A 11 -25.27 -2.50 4.03
C PRO A 11 -25.37 -2.98 2.58
N GLY A 12 -26.10 -4.07 2.35
CA GLY A 12 -26.35 -4.59 0.99
C GLY A 12 -25.18 -5.38 0.37
N ILE A 13 -24.06 -5.57 1.07
CA ILE A 13 -22.98 -6.47 0.64
C ILE A 13 -23.05 -7.77 1.44
N SER A 14 -23.01 -8.91 0.74
CA SER A 14 -22.97 -10.22 1.39
C SER A 14 -21.68 -10.39 2.21
N PRO A 15 -21.74 -11.06 3.38
CA PRO A 15 -20.54 -11.35 4.16
C PRO A 15 -19.48 -12.06 3.33
N SER A 16 -18.25 -11.55 3.37
CA SER A 16 -17.12 -12.13 2.64
C SER A 16 -15.81 -11.89 3.38
N VAL A 17 -14.81 -12.72 3.06
CA VAL A 17 -13.43 -12.55 3.55
C VAL A 17 -12.56 -12.14 2.38
N ILE A 18 -11.94 -10.97 2.49
CA ILE A 18 -11.00 -10.45 1.50
C ILE A 18 -9.59 -10.86 1.89
N HIS A 19 -8.91 -11.57 0.99
CA HIS A 19 -7.55 -12.06 1.20
C HIS A 19 -6.47 -11.30 0.42
N TYR A 20 -6.86 -10.45 -0.54
CA TYR A 20 -5.89 -9.64 -1.28
C TYR A 20 -5.31 -8.54 -0.40
N PHE A 21 -4.10 -8.12 -0.74
CA PHE A 21 -3.36 -7.08 -0.02
C PHE A 21 -4.13 -5.76 -0.04
N SER A 22 -4.21 -5.07 1.11
CA SER A 22 -4.80 -3.75 1.26
C SER A 22 -3.93 -2.86 2.16
N THR A 23 -4.18 -1.56 2.10
CA THR A 23 -3.48 -0.53 2.87
C THR A 23 -4.48 0.46 3.45
N HIS A 24 -4.07 1.24 4.45
CA HIS A 24 -4.94 2.32 4.96
C HIS A 24 -5.28 3.38 3.91
N TYR A 25 -4.44 3.54 2.87
CA TYR A 25 -4.73 4.45 1.75
C TYR A 25 -5.94 4.00 0.91
N ASP A 26 -6.37 2.75 1.02
CA ASP A 26 -7.53 2.21 0.29
C ASP A 26 -8.87 2.58 0.97
N VAL A 27 -8.86 2.97 2.25
CA VAL A 27 -10.09 3.29 3.00
C VAL A 27 -10.81 4.50 2.41
N VAL A 28 -10.09 5.61 2.23
CA VAL A 28 -10.65 6.86 1.69
C VAL A 28 -11.27 6.68 0.30
N PRO A 29 -10.58 6.11 -0.71
CA PRO A 29 -11.18 5.91 -2.03
C PRO A 29 -12.34 4.91 -2.04
N THR A 30 -12.40 3.97 -1.08
CA THR A 30 -13.59 3.11 -0.91
C THR A 30 -14.79 3.94 -0.48
N LEU A 31 -14.64 4.77 0.55
CA LEU A 31 -15.75 5.59 1.05
C LEU A 31 -16.18 6.66 0.03
N MET A 32 -15.22 7.35 -0.58
CA MET A 32 -15.47 8.40 -1.57
C MET A 32 -16.29 7.87 -2.76
N ARG A 33 -15.93 6.69 -3.26
CA ARG A 33 -16.64 6.08 -4.39
C ARG A 33 -17.99 5.50 -3.98
N GLU A 34 -17.99 4.62 -2.98
CA GLU A 34 -19.11 3.73 -2.72
C GLU A 34 -20.18 4.37 -1.80
N VAL A 35 -19.81 5.38 -1.00
CA VAL A 35 -20.73 6.08 -0.08
C VAL A 35 -21.04 7.48 -0.58
N PHE A 36 -20.02 8.24 -0.97
CA PHE A 36 -20.19 9.66 -1.32
C PHE A 36 -20.41 9.89 -2.82
N GLY A 37 -20.39 8.84 -3.65
CA GLY A 37 -20.67 8.95 -5.09
C GLY A 37 -19.66 9.79 -5.88
N VAL A 38 -18.44 9.97 -5.37
CA VAL A 38 -17.38 10.73 -6.04
C VAL A 38 -16.93 9.98 -7.29
N SER A 39 -16.97 10.66 -8.43
CA SER A 39 -16.62 10.12 -9.74
C SER A 39 -15.18 10.43 -10.16
N ASN A 40 -14.51 11.34 -9.45
CA ASN A 40 -13.12 11.72 -9.68
C ASN A 40 -12.21 10.48 -9.61
N PRO A 41 -11.13 10.43 -10.42
CA PRO A 41 -10.10 9.43 -10.26
C PRO A 41 -9.58 9.38 -8.82
N ALA A 42 -9.45 8.18 -8.25
CA ALA A 42 -8.90 8.01 -6.89
C ALA A 42 -7.49 8.63 -6.75
N ALA A 43 -6.75 8.69 -7.85
CA ALA A 43 -5.43 9.28 -7.95
C ALA A 43 -5.37 10.78 -7.65
N ASP A 44 -6.51 11.48 -7.65
CA ASP A 44 -6.61 12.91 -7.36
C ASP A 44 -6.54 13.20 -5.86
N TYR A 45 -6.82 12.20 -5.00
CA TYR A 45 -6.95 12.39 -3.56
C TYR A 45 -6.43 11.23 -2.71
N SER A 46 -6.01 10.12 -3.30
CA SER A 46 -5.35 9.01 -2.61
C SER A 46 -4.31 8.33 -3.51
N ILE A 47 -3.35 7.63 -2.89
CA ILE A 47 -2.45 6.68 -3.57
C ILE A 47 -2.97 5.23 -3.47
N GLY A 48 -4.06 5.00 -2.75
CA GLY A 48 -4.79 3.75 -2.72
C GLY A 48 -5.93 3.71 -3.74
N GLN A 49 -6.77 2.69 -3.63
CA GLN A 49 -7.92 2.44 -4.50
C GLN A 49 -9.05 1.73 -3.74
N SER A 50 -10.28 1.72 -4.29
CA SER A 50 -11.45 1.12 -3.62
C SER A 50 -11.17 -0.33 -3.20
N MET A 51 -11.46 -0.63 -1.93
CA MET A 51 -11.30 -1.92 -1.27
C MET A 51 -12.21 -3.01 -1.85
N PHE A 52 -13.13 -2.73 -2.77
CA PHE A 52 -13.96 -3.75 -3.43
C PHE A 52 -13.47 -4.19 -4.81
N ILE A 53 -12.36 -3.63 -5.30
CA ILE A 53 -11.75 -4.06 -6.57
C ILE A 53 -10.82 -5.27 -6.30
N PRO A 54 -11.02 -6.45 -6.90
CA PRO A 54 -10.14 -7.60 -6.65
C PRO A 54 -8.77 -7.49 -7.35
N ASP A 55 -7.82 -8.31 -6.90
CA ASP A 55 -6.51 -8.60 -7.53
C ASP A 55 -5.70 -7.39 -8.03
N ARG A 56 -5.25 -6.59 -7.06
CA ARG A 56 -4.59 -5.31 -7.31
C ARG A 56 -3.08 -5.42 -7.20
N SER A 57 -2.37 -4.86 -8.17
CA SER A 57 -0.91 -4.66 -8.08
C SER A 57 -0.60 -3.45 -7.17
N ILE A 58 -0.80 -3.65 -5.86
CA ILE A 58 -0.53 -2.64 -4.84
C ILE A 58 0.94 -2.69 -4.45
N SER A 59 1.59 -1.54 -4.62
CA SER A 59 2.89 -1.21 -4.04
C SER A 59 2.68 0.03 -3.18
N THR A 60 3.06 -0.02 -1.91
CA THR A 60 2.93 1.14 -1.01
C THR A 60 4.27 1.48 -0.38
N ILE A 61 4.49 2.76 -0.08
CA ILE A 61 5.57 3.18 0.82
C ILE A 61 4.97 3.42 2.19
N THR A 62 5.60 2.83 3.19
CA THR A 62 5.44 3.23 4.58
C THR A 62 6.79 3.72 5.09
N GLY A 63 6.80 4.79 5.88
CA GLY A 63 8.03 5.30 6.47
C GLY A 63 7.78 5.69 7.92
N ASN A 64 8.82 5.57 8.73
CA ASN A 64 8.93 6.34 9.97
C ASN A 64 10.00 7.42 9.78
N TYR A 65 10.24 8.24 10.81
CA TYR A 65 11.18 9.36 10.75
C TYR A 65 12.62 9.00 10.34
N THR A 66 13.02 7.73 10.41
CA THR A 66 14.40 7.29 10.14
C THR A 66 14.51 6.25 9.02
N ASN A 67 13.45 5.52 8.69
CA ASN A 67 13.49 4.45 7.70
C ASN A 67 12.27 4.54 6.79
N TYR A 68 12.49 4.32 5.50
CA TYR A 68 11.41 4.11 4.54
C TYR A 68 11.39 2.64 4.11
N ALA A 69 10.19 2.11 3.91
CA ALA A 69 9.95 0.75 3.49
C ALA A 69 8.97 0.72 2.32
N VAL A 70 9.37 0.03 1.25
CA VAL A 70 8.50 -0.26 0.11
C VAL A 70 7.89 -1.64 0.33
N LEU A 71 6.58 -1.68 0.45
CA LEU A 71 5.81 -2.88 0.74
C LEU A 71 5.04 -3.35 -0.50
N THR A 72 5.09 -4.65 -0.72
CA THR A 72 4.26 -5.39 -1.68
C THR A 72 3.75 -6.65 -1.00
N HIS A 73 2.76 -7.31 -1.59
CA HIS A 73 2.26 -8.59 -1.08
C HIS A 73 3.34 -9.67 -0.91
N LYS A 74 4.44 -9.61 -1.67
CA LYS A 74 5.49 -10.65 -1.67
C LYS A 74 6.77 -10.22 -0.94
N ARG A 75 7.04 -8.92 -0.88
CA ARG A 75 8.34 -8.37 -0.49
C ARG A 75 8.19 -7.05 0.24
N HIS A 76 8.92 -6.92 1.34
CA HIS A 76 9.11 -5.70 2.10
C HIS A 76 10.59 -5.30 1.97
N THR A 77 10.85 -4.13 1.39
CA THR A 77 12.21 -3.58 1.24
C THR A 77 12.36 -2.41 2.18
N THR A 78 13.17 -2.55 3.23
CA THR A 78 13.49 -1.48 4.18
C THR A 78 14.81 -0.83 3.81
N PHE A 79 14.84 0.50 3.84
CA PHE A 79 16.04 1.30 3.64
C PHE A 79 16.41 2.01 4.94
N TYR A 80 17.69 1.95 5.26
CA TYR A 80 18.27 2.53 6.47
C TYR A 80 19.01 3.85 6.13
N PRO A 81 19.15 4.78 7.10
CA PRO A 81 19.85 6.06 6.88
C PRO A 81 21.27 5.93 6.35
N ASN A 82 21.98 4.85 6.71
CA ASN A 82 23.34 4.59 6.29
C ASN A 82 23.47 4.05 4.85
N GLY A 83 22.37 4.01 4.09
CA GLY A 83 22.34 3.51 2.72
C GLY A 83 22.22 1.99 2.60
N ALA A 84 22.21 1.25 3.71
CA ALA A 84 21.92 -0.18 3.70
C ALA A 84 20.44 -0.44 3.42
N TYR A 85 20.14 -1.65 2.92
CA TYR A 85 18.77 -2.11 2.72
C TYR A 85 18.61 -3.57 3.15
N ALA A 86 17.37 -3.94 3.51
CA ALA A 86 17.00 -5.31 3.82
C ALA A 86 15.71 -5.70 3.10
N ILE A 87 15.69 -6.89 2.51
CA ILE A 87 14.50 -7.43 1.83
C ILE A 87 14.01 -8.64 2.61
N LYS A 88 12.74 -8.56 3.02
CA LYS A 88 12.06 -9.61 3.80
C LYS A 88 10.74 -10.00 3.12
N THR A 89 10.29 -11.23 3.33
CA THR A 89 8.89 -11.60 3.07
C THR A 89 7.96 -10.98 4.14
N PRO A 90 6.64 -10.92 3.91
CA PRO A 90 5.69 -10.58 4.97
C PRO A 90 5.81 -11.47 6.22
N MET A 91 6.24 -12.73 6.04
CA MET A 91 6.52 -13.70 7.10
C MET A 91 7.93 -13.51 7.73
N SER A 92 8.60 -12.40 7.45
CA SER A 92 9.93 -12.04 7.96
C SER A 92 11.08 -12.98 7.58
N GLN A 93 10.92 -13.79 6.53
CA GLN A 93 12.01 -14.57 5.97
C GLN A 93 12.91 -13.66 5.14
N GLN A 94 14.22 -13.73 5.36
CA GLN A 94 15.19 -12.95 4.61
C GLN A 94 15.44 -13.55 3.23
N PHE A 95 15.67 -12.70 2.24
CA PHE A 95 16.21 -13.10 0.95
C PHE A 95 17.71 -12.78 0.89
N PRO A 96 18.61 -13.76 1.06
CA PRO A 96 20.05 -13.49 1.10
C PRO A 96 20.65 -12.97 -0.22
N GLN A 97 19.89 -12.96 -1.33
CA GLN A 97 20.34 -12.50 -2.66
C GLN A 97 19.29 -11.67 -3.41
N ALA A 98 18.35 -11.02 -2.72
CA ALA A 98 17.35 -10.21 -3.42
C ALA A 98 17.98 -8.90 -3.96
N GLN A 99 17.83 -8.71 -5.27
CA GLN A 99 18.14 -7.45 -5.92
C GLN A 99 17.04 -6.42 -5.65
N ILE A 100 17.46 -5.17 -5.58
CA ILE A 100 16.57 -4.02 -5.48
C ILE A 100 15.71 -3.91 -6.75
N ASP A 101 14.40 -3.79 -6.57
CA ASP A 101 13.47 -3.48 -7.67
C ASP A 101 13.40 -1.96 -7.87
N VAL A 102 14.28 -1.44 -8.73
CA VAL A 102 14.39 0.00 -9.00
C VAL A 102 13.09 0.59 -9.58
N PRO A 103 12.41 -0.04 -10.55
CA PRO A 103 11.10 0.42 -11.03
C PRO A 103 10.06 0.56 -9.91
N LEU A 104 9.98 -0.43 -9.02
CA LEU A 104 9.08 -0.41 -7.88
C LEU A 104 9.37 0.79 -6.96
N ILE A 105 10.64 1.04 -6.65
CA ILE A 105 11.03 2.17 -5.78
C ILE A 105 10.74 3.52 -6.44
N LYS A 106 11.02 3.66 -7.74
CA LYS A 106 10.69 4.88 -8.48
C LYS A 106 9.19 5.16 -8.46
N LYS A 107 8.37 4.14 -8.70
CA LYS A 107 6.90 4.25 -8.63
C LYS A 107 6.47 4.66 -7.22
N ALA A 108 6.98 3.96 -6.22
CA ALA A 108 6.57 4.17 -4.84
C ALA A 108 6.99 5.57 -4.33
N ASN A 109 8.15 6.08 -4.76
CA ASN A 109 8.58 7.45 -4.45
C ASN A 109 7.69 8.49 -5.14
N LYS A 110 7.32 8.27 -6.41
CA LYS A 110 6.37 9.11 -7.15
C LYS A 110 5.01 9.19 -6.42
N ASP A 111 4.55 8.08 -5.86
CA ASP A 111 3.32 8.06 -5.06
C ASP A 111 3.48 8.85 -3.76
N LEU A 112 4.61 8.74 -3.07
CA LEU A 112 4.89 9.48 -1.82
C LEU A 112 4.92 10.99 -2.04
N VAL A 113 5.54 11.48 -3.12
CA VAL A 113 5.66 12.92 -3.39
C VAL A 113 4.47 13.52 -4.15
N ARG A 114 3.46 12.71 -4.52
CA ARG A 114 2.39 13.11 -5.45
C ARG A 114 1.69 14.41 -5.06
N TYR A 115 1.50 14.64 -3.76
CA TYR A 115 0.74 15.76 -3.21
C TYR A 115 1.60 16.87 -2.58
N TYR A 116 2.92 16.83 -2.76
CA TYR A 116 3.85 17.81 -2.16
C TYR A 116 4.35 18.89 -3.12
N ASN A 117 3.88 18.89 -4.38
CA ASN A 117 4.18 19.93 -5.36
C ASN A 117 3.11 21.04 -5.29
N HIS A 118 3.30 22.02 -4.41
CA HIS A 118 2.51 23.25 -4.34
C HIS A 118 3.43 24.46 -4.28
#